data_AF-A0A1P8UGZ9-F1
#
_entry.id   AF-A0A1P8UGZ9-F1
#
_cell.length_a   1.000
_cell.length_b   1.000
_cell.length_c   1.000
_cell.angle_alpha   90.00
_cell.angle_beta   90.00
_cell.angle_gamma   90.00
#
_symmetry.space_group_name_H-M   'P 1'
#
loop_
_entity.id
_entity.type
_entity.pdbx_description
1 polymer ?
#
loop_
_entity_poly.entity_id
_entity_poly.type
_entity_poly.pdbx_seq_one_letter_code
_entity_poly.pdbx_strand_id
1 'polypeptide(L)'
;MAAHPILPGVVLGAGFSHPAYERYLRAWREQAIVDADDGRAAASVCHQATLIDLVLDGRPTHDWLSVMEDLLTDEVGRPLAYSVGFGDRLYKFEGQFLQSTVHSIHTRWWIETLTKPEAVDHGKFADWILAKKGPDGLIIDTDVSPTILRHRMKAELSMSAAMGAEILSEAGRLTDDLRSELATSLSDPRKVPPLGYMTSEQFRLAALRILGFEEQFPIGIGDHIEACKVGLDRGWGDFSMASKVDAYMGTAKRTSRDKPIHSPLVACHVAALSAKVDDPTQRAAIMDRLTIYSRSLAENPLDIPAFQMRDVPIPFGADLTPIEAVCASHLIANLQTEGGR
;
A
#
# COMPACT_ATOMS: atom_id res chain seq x y z
N MET A 1 -15.49 6.54 10.29
CA MET A 1 -14.22 5.81 10.48
C MET A 1 -13.73 5.41 9.10
N ALA A 2 -12.48 5.73 8.77
CA ALA A 2 -11.96 5.54 7.42
C ALA A 2 -11.15 4.23 7.33
N ALA A 3 -11.23 3.55 6.19
CA ALA A 3 -10.38 2.40 5.87
C ALA A 3 -9.62 2.73 4.58
N HIS A 4 -8.49 2.05 4.37
CA HIS A 4 -7.71 2.21 3.14
C HIS A 4 -7.07 0.86 2.76
N PRO A 5 -7.06 0.46 1.47
CA PRO A 5 -6.51 -0.84 1.04
C PRO A 5 -5.05 -1.09 1.45
N ILE A 6 -4.21 -0.04 1.49
CA ILE A 6 -2.80 -0.10 1.94
C ILE A 6 -2.67 -0.51 3.42
N LEU A 7 -3.68 -0.22 4.25
CA LEU A 7 -3.67 -0.48 5.69
C LEU A 7 -4.78 -1.47 6.08
N PRO A 8 -4.70 -2.74 5.63
CA PRO A 8 -5.78 -3.69 5.85
C PRO A 8 -5.99 -3.97 7.34
N GLY A 9 -7.25 -3.99 7.75
CA GLY A 9 -7.63 -4.20 9.15
C GLY A 9 -7.43 -2.96 10.05
N VAL A 10 -6.75 -1.92 9.58
CA VAL A 10 -6.57 -0.67 10.32
C VAL A 10 -7.78 0.23 10.08
N VAL A 11 -8.55 0.46 11.15
CA VAL A 11 -9.61 1.47 11.15
C VAL A 11 -8.98 2.81 11.55
N LEU A 12 -8.90 3.74 10.60
CA LEU A 12 -8.29 5.05 10.80
C LEU A 12 -9.20 5.95 11.63
N GLY A 13 -8.63 6.49 12.69
CA GLY A 13 -9.26 7.36 13.67
C GLY A 13 -8.31 7.67 14.82
N ALA A 14 -8.66 8.68 15.63
CA ALA A 14 -7.87 9.04 16.79
C ALA A 14 -7.91 7.96 17.89
N GLY A 15 -6.85 7.90 18.69
CA GLY A 15 -6.84 7.16 19.96
C GLY A 15 -6.11 5.82 19.96
N PHE A 16 -5.50 5.39 18.85
CA PHE A 16 -4.65 4.19 18.82
C PHE A 16 -3.17 4.47 18.52
N SER A 17 -2.81 5.71 18.15
CA SER A 17 -1.41 6.08 17.90
C SER A 17 -0.56 5.85 19.14
N HIS A 18 0.56 5.14 18.99
CA HIS A 18 1.47 4.94 20.11
C HIS A 18 2.26 6.24 20.39
N PRO A 19 2.43 6.68 21.65
CA PRO A 19 3.06 7.96 21.98
C PRO A 19 4.48 8.14 21.41
N ALA A 20 5.22 7.05 21.24
CA ALA A 20 6.57 7.08 20.65
C ALA A 20 6.60 7.60 19.21
N TYR A 21 5.51 7.46 18.46
CA TYR A 21 5.44 7.89 17.06
C TYR A 21 4.77 9.25 16.86
N GLU A 22 3.95 9.73 17.81
CA GLU A 22 3.16 10.96 17.62
C GLU A 22 4.02 12.16 17.24
N ARG A 23 5.16 12.36 17.92
CA ARG A 23 6.09 13.46 17.60
C ARG A 23 6.65 13.33 16.18
N TYR A 24 7.00 12.10 15.77
CA TYR A 24 7.51 11.83 14.44
C TYR A 24 6.44 12.10 13.38
N LEU A 25 5.21 11.60 13.58
CA LEU A 25 4.09 11.80 12.65
C LEU A 25 3.74 13.28 12.51
N ARG A 26 3.68 14.04 13.62
CA ARG A 26 3.45 15.49 13.59
C ARG A 26 4.55 16.23 12.83
N ALA A 27 5.82 15.90 13.09
CA ALA A 27 6.94 16.53 12.39
C ALA A 27 6.95 16.20 10.89
N TRP A 28 6.64 14.95 10.53
CA TRP A 28 6.56 14.54 9.13
C TRP A 28 5.43 15.26 8.40
N ARG A 29 4.24 15.36 9.02
CA ARG A 29 3.11 16.10 8.46
C ARG A 29 3.43 17.58 8.30
N GLU A 30 4.06 18.21 9.29
CA GLU A 30 4.44 19.63 9.22
C GLU A 30 5.41 19.87 8.06
N GLN A 31 6.41 19.00 7.87
CA GLN A 31 7.32 19.10 6.74
C GLN A 31 6.58 18.93 5.39
N ALA A 32 5.58 18.04 5.33
CA ALA A 32 4.76 17.88 4.13
C ALA A 32 3.94 19.14 3.81
N ILE A 33 3.44 19.84 4.82
CA ILE A 33 2.74 21.14 4.67
C ILE A 33 3.71 22.19 4.13
N VAL A 34 4.89 22.33 4.74
CA VAL A 34 5.92 23.27 4.29
C VAL A 34 6.34 23.00 2.84
N ASP A 35 6.57 21.73 2.48
CA ASP A 35 6.92 21.37 1.10
C ASP A 35 5.77 21.70 0.13
N ALA A 36 4.50 21.46 0.51
CA ALA A 36 3.33 21.81 -0.30
C ALA A 36 3.17 23.33 -0.48
N ASP A 37 3.35 24.13 0.58
CA ASP A 37 3.31 25.60 0.54
C ASP A 37 4.37 26.17 -0.41
N ASP A 38 5.52 25.50 -0.51
CA ASP A 38 6.59 25.83 -1.45
C ASP A 38 6.37 25.25 -2.87
N GLY A 39 5.17 24.76 -3.18
CA GLY A 39 4.80 24.23 -4.50
C GLY A 39 5.36 22.84 -4.79
N ARG A 40 5.76 22.08 -3.77
CA ARG A 40 6.45 20.78 -3.88
C ARG A 40 5.60 19.66 -3.29
N ALA A 41 4.54 19.28 -4.00
CA ALA A 41 3.63 18.21 -3.61
C ALA A 41 3.84 16.91 -4.42
N ALA A 42 3.46 15.79 -3.81
CA ALA A 42 3.29 14.49 -4.46
C ALA A 42 2.04 13.80 -3.88
N ALA A 43 1.28 13.08 -4.70
CA ALA A 43 0.04 12.43 -4.28
C ALA A 43 0.28 11.45 -3.11
N SER A 44 1.37 10.68 -3.14
CA SER A 44 1.74 9.77 -2.05
C SER A 44 2.08 10.49 -0.73
N VAL A 45 2.50 11.76 -0.79
CA VAL A 45 2.74 12.59 0.40
C VAL A 45 1.41 13.10 0.94
N CYS A 46 0.52 13.63 0.09
CA CYS A 46 -0.84 14.04 0.49
C CYS A 46 -1.62 12.87 1.12
N HIS A 47 -1.51 11.67 0.54
CA HIS A 47 -2.11 10.45 1.09
C HIS A 47 -1.60 10.17 2.50
N GLN A 48 -0.28 10.07 2.69
CA GLN A 48 0.31 9.78 4.00
C GLN A 48 0.05 10.88 5.04
N ALA A 49 0.02 12.14 4.62
CA ALA A 49 -0.32 13.24 5.51
C ALA A 49 -1.79 13.19 5.94
N THR A 50 -2.70 12.80 5.04
CA THR A 50 -4.10 12.54 5.38
C THR A 50 -4.24 11.36 6.33
N LEU A 51 -3.49 10.28 6.14
CA LEU A 51 -3.45 9.16 7.10
C LEU A 51 -3.00 9.64 8.49
N ILE A 52 -1.97 10.48 8.57
CA ILE A 52 -1.49 11.07 9.82
C ILE A 52 -2.59 11.89 10.48
N ASP A 53 -3.28 12.76 9.74
CA ASP A 53 -4.39 13.56 10.25
C ASP A 53 -5.48 12.70 10.88
N LEU A 54 -5.90 11.63 10.19
CA LEU A 54 -6.93 10.73 10.69
C LEU A 54 -6.49 10.00 11.97
N VAL A 55 -5.23 9.58 12.06
CA VAL A 55 -4.71 8.81 13.20
C VAL A 55 -4.42 9.69 14.41
N LEU A 56 -3.96 10.93 14.21
CA LEU A 56 -3.67 11.85 15.31
C LEU A 56 -4.90 12.61 15.78
N ASP A 57 -5.72 13.07 14.85
CA ASP A 57 -6.75 14.07 15.11
C ASP A 57 -8.17 13.58 14.74
N GLY A 58 -8.30 12.38 14.17
CA GLY A 58 -9.58 11.74 13.85
C GLY A 58 -10.29 12.30 12.61
N ARG A 59 -9.68 13.29 11.96
CA ARG A 59 -10.20 14.01 10.79
C ARG A 59 -9.05 14.70 10.04
N PRO A 60 -9.18 14.97 8.72
CA PRO A 60 -8.27 15.86 8.01
C PRO A 60 -8.13 17.21 8.74
N THR A 61 -6.90 17.68 8.93
CA THR A 61 -6.63 18.97 9.61
C THR A 61 -6.03 20.02 8.69
N HIS A 62 -5.43 19.58 7.59
CA HIS A 62 -4.96 20.42 6.50
C HIS A 62 -5.80 20.13 5.24
N ASP A 63 -5.98 21.15 4.40
CA ASP A 63 -6.79 21.04 3.18
C ASP A 63 -5.98 20.40 2.04
N TRP A 64 -5.67 19.11 2.23
CA TRP A 64 -4.95 18.30 1.24
C TRP A 64 -5.69 18.22 -0.09
N LEU A 65 -7.02 18.37 -0.09
CA LEU A 65 -7.81 18.38 -1.31
C LEU A 65 -7.45 19.58 -2.17
N SER A 66 -7.44 20.80 -1.60
CA SER A 66 -7.04 22.02 -2.31
C SER A 66 -5.58 21.95 -2.79
N VAL A 67 -4.66 21.40 -1.98
CA VAL A 67 -3.27 21.14 -2.41
C VAL A 67 -3.23 20.25 -3.68
N MET A 68 -4.07 19.21 -3.73
CA MET A 68 -4.15 18.37 -4.92
C MET A 68 -4.79 19.08 -6.12
N GLU A 69 -5.77 19.96 -5.91
CA GLU A 69 -6.37 20.78 -6.99
C GLU A 69 -5.34 21.70 -7.61
N ASP A 70 -4.60 22.43 -6.77
CA ASP A 70 -3.71 23.50 -7.21
C ASP A 70 -2.39 22.97 -7.79
N LEU A 71 -1.84 21.89 -7.23
CA LEU A 71 -0.49 21.42 -7.57
C LEU A 71 -0.45 20.08 -8.29
N LEU A 72 -1.50 19.25 -8.17
CA LEU A 72 -1.50 17.85 -8.61
C LEU A 72 -2.65 17.55 -9.57
N THR A 73 -3.00 18.51 -10.42
CA THR A 73 -4.05 18.36 -11.43
C THR A 73 -3.54 18.87 -12.78
N ASP A 74 -3.76 18.10 -13.85
CA ASP A 74 -3.41 18.53 -15.21
C ASP A 74 -4.43 19.53 -15.79
N GLU A 75 -4.14 20.07 -16.97
CA GLU A 75 -5.00 21.07 -17.64
C GLU A 75 -6.42 20.57 -17.96
N VAL A 76 -6.64 19.26 -18.02
CA VAL A 76 -7.96 18.64 -18.27
C VAL A 76 -8.61 18.11 -16.98
N GLY A 77 -8.01 18.40 -15.82
CA GLY A 77 -8.55 18.06 -14.51
C GLY A 77 -8.18 16.67 -14.00
N ARG A 78 -7.19 15.97 -14.58
CA ARG A 78 -6.75 14.64 -14.12
C ARG A 78 -5.74 14.74 -12.97
N PRO A 79 -5.87 13.89 -11.93
CA PRO A 79 -4.91 13.85 -10.83
C PRO A 79 -3.52 13.38 -11.27
N LEU A 80 -2.49 14.11 -10.85
CA LEU A 80 -1.08 13.85 -11.12
C LEU A 80 -0.37 13.27 -9.88
N ALA A 81 0.64 12.44 -10.11
CA ALA A 81 1.46 11.85 -9.06
C ALA A 81 2.39 12.88 -8.41
N TYR A 82 2.88 13.85 -9.17
CA TYR A 82 3.89 14.82 -8.75
C TYR A 82 3.57 16.22 -9.29
N SER A 83 3.85 17.23 -8.48
CA SER A 83 3.86 18.63 -8.91
C SER A 83 5.14 18.95 -9.68
N VAL A 84 5.12 20.04 -10.45
CA VAL A 84 6.31 20.55 -11.16
C VAL A 84 7.47 20.79 -10.18
N GLY A 85 7.22 21.49 -9.07
CA GLY A 85 8.25 21.80 -8.07
C GLY A 85 8.83 20.55 -7.39
N PHE A 86 8.04 19.48 -7.26
CA PHE A 86 8.56 18.19 -6.79
C PHE A 86 9.45 17.52 -7.85
N GLY A 87 9.04 17.54 -9.11
CA GLY A 87 9.81 17.02 -10.25
C GLY A 87 11.17 17.69 -10.39
N ASP A 88 11.25 19.01 -10.19
CA ASP A 88 12.50 19.79 -10.30
C ASP A 88 13.58 19.38 -9.28
N ARG A 89 13.20 18.76 -8.15
CA ARG A 89 14.15 18.22 -7.16
C ARG A 89 14.79 16.90 -7.60
N LEU A 90 14.14 16.18 -8.51
CA LEU A 90 14.54 14.83 -8.89
C LEU A 90 15.53 14.90 -10.06
N TYR A 91 16.73 14.36 -9.82
CA TYR A 91 17.79 14.38 -10.82
C TYR A 91 17.38 13.62 -12.09
N LYS A 92 17.41 14.29 -13.25
CA LYS A 92 17.05 13.74 -14.58
C LYS A 92 15.61 13.22 -14.67
N PHE A 93 14.70 13.77 -13.88
CA PHE A 93 13.30 13.35 -13.89
C PHE A 93 12.48 14.01 -15.02
N GLU A 94 13.00 15.09 -15.65
CA GLU A 94 12.46 15.76 -16.84
C GLU A 94 10.91 15.85 -16.83
N GLY A 95 10.22 15.74 -17.97
CA GLY A 95 8.75 15.73 -18.02
C GLY A 95 8.08 14.47 -17.48
N GLN A 96 8.84 13.53 -16.89
CA GLN A 96 8.29 12.26 -16.37
C GLN A 96 7.49 12.46 -15.08
N PHE A 97 7.47 13.66 -14.49
CA PHE A 97 6.59 13.96 -13.36
C PHE A 97 5.10 14.04 -13.76
N LEU A 98 4.79 14.25 -15.04
CA LEU A 98 3.43 14.34 -15.59
C LEU A 98 2.79 12.94 -15.74
N GLN A 99 2.58 12.27 -14.62
CA GLN A 99 2.01 10.93 -14.58
C GLN A 99 0.67 10.95 -13.85
N SER A 100 -0.40 10.59 -14.54
CA SER A 100 -1.69 10.31 -13.90
C SER A 100 -1.77 8.81 -13.61
N THR A 101 -1.34 8.42 -12.42
CA THR A 101 -1.29 7.01 -12.02
C THR A 101 -2.61 6.57 -11.38
N VAL A 102 -2.87 5.27 -11.35
CA VAL A 102 -3.99 4.69 -10.59
C VAL A 102 -3.91 5.13 -9.12
N HIS A 103 -2.70 5.16 -8.56
CA HIS A 103 -2.48 5.64 -7.20
C HIS A 103 -2.83 7.13 -7.03
N SER A 104 -2.48 8.02 -7.96
CA SER A 104 -2.83 9.45 -7.85
C SER A 104 -4.32 9.69 -8.03
N ILE A 105 -4.97 8.97 -8.96
CA ILE A 105 -6.41 8.97 -9.16
C ILE A 105 -7.12 8.53 -7.88
N HIS A 106 -6.70 7.41 -7.31
CA HIS A 106 -7.28 6.85 -6.08
C HIS A 106 -7.05 7.73 -4.86
N THR A 107 -5.83 8.24 -4.68
CA THR A 107 -5.53 9.17 -3.59
C THR A 107 -6.46 10.37 -3.63
N ARG A 108 -6.62 10.98 -4.81
CA ARG A 108 -7.50 12.13 -4.98
C ARG A 108 -8.94 11.77 -4.62
N TRP A 109 -9.45 10.70 -5.23
CA TRP A 109 -10.80 10.22 -4.97
C TRP A 109 -11.05 9.97 -3.48
N TRP A 110 -10.13 9.26 -2.81
CA TRP A 110 -10.25 8.90 -1.40
C TRP A 110 -10.19 10.10 -0.46
N ILE A 111 -9.31 11.08 -0.72
CA ILE A 111 -9.28 12.32 0.07
C ILE A 111 -10.59 13.13 -0.13
N GLU A 112 -11.12 13.13 -1.35
CA GLU A 112 -12.37 13.81 -1.68
C GLU A 112 -13.57 13.15 -0.98
N THR A 113 -13.66 11.82 -0.95
CA THR A 113 -14.73 11.09 -0.22
C THR A 113 -14.68 11.31 1.28
N LEU A 114 -13.49 11.53 1.85
CA LEU A 114 -13.35 11.88 3.26
C LEU A 114 -13.77 13.32 3.58
N THR A 115 -13.50 14.25 2.66
CA THR A 115 -13.62 15.69 2.93
C THR A 115 -14.95 16.26 2.47
N LYS A 116 -15.46 15.82 1.31
CA LYS A 116 -16.67 16.32 0.64
C LYS A 116 -17.44 15.17 -0.03
N PRO A 117 -17.90 14.14 0.72
CA PRO A 117 -18.49 12.92 0.16
C PRO A 117 -19.64 13.18 -0.82
N GLU A 118 -20.53 14.12 -0.51
CA GLU A 118 -21.71 14.44 -1.32
C GLU A 118 -21.37 15.11 -2.67
N ALA A 119 -20.13 15.60 -2.83
CA ALA A 119 -19.69 16.31 -4.03
C ALA A 119 -18.81 15.45 -4.96
N VAL A 120 -18.48 14.22 -4.57
CA VAL A 120 -17.55 13.38 -5.32
C VAL A 120 -18.19 12.89 -6.62
N ASP A 121 -17.56 13.21 -7.75
CA ASP A 121 -17.95 12.66 -9.06
C ASP A 121 -17.35 11.27 -9.26
N HIS A 122 -17.96 10.26 -8.62
CA HIS A 122 -17.53 8.86 -8.73
C HIS A 122 -17.46 8.38 -10.20
N GLY A 123 -18.36 8.86 -11.06
CA GLY A 123 -18.39 8.51 -12.48
C GLY A 123 -17.13 8.95 -13.22
N LYS A 124 -16.68 10.17 -12.97
CA LYS A 124 -15.45 10.72 -13.56
C LYS A 124 -14.19 9.96 -13.12
N PHE A 125 -14.07 9.62 -11.84
CA PHE A 125 -12.95 8.79 -11.36
C PHE A 125 -12.99 7.38 -11.98
N ALA A 126 -14.17 6.78 -12.10
CA ALA A 126 -14.34 5.48 -12.76
C ALA A 126 -13.92 5.52 -14.24
N ASP A 127 -14.27 6.58 -14.97
CA ASP A 127 -13.86 6.73 -16.38
C ASP A 127 -12.32 6.81 -16.51
N TRP A 128 -11.63 7.49 -15.58
CA TRP A 128 -10.17 7.49 -15.54
C TRP A 128 -9.58 6.12 -15.23
N ILE A 129 -10.17 5.37 -14.30
CA ILE A 129 -9.73 4.00 -14.01
C ILE A 129 -9.95 3.07 -15.21
N LEU A 130 -11.09 3.17 -15.90
CA LEU A 130 -11.37 2.38 -17.10
C LEU A 130 -10.38 2.70 -18.23
N ALA A 131 -9.95 3.95 -18.36
CA ALA A 131 -8.90 4.34 -19.31
C ALA A 131 -7.53 3.70 -19.00
N LYS A 132 -7.30 3.24 -17.76
CA LYS A 132 -6.10 2.50 -17.35
C LYS A 132 -6.21 0.98 -17.56
N LYS A 133 -7.39 0.48 -17.97
CA LYS A 133 -7.58 -0.95 -18.24
C LYS A 133 -6.90 -1.34 -19.56
N GLY A 134 -5.91 -2.21 -19.46
CA GLY A 134 -5.24 -2.81 -20.62
C GLY A 134 -6.12 -3.82 -21.37
N PRO A 135 -5.69 -4.21 -22.58
CA PRO A 135 -6.33 -5.29 -23.35
C PRO A 135 -6.14 -6.67 -22.70
N ASP A 136 -5.18 -6.79 -21.77
CA ASP A 136 -4.96 -7.98 -20.96
C ASP A 136 -5.85 -8.01 -19.70
N GLY A 137 -6.81 -7.08 -19.56
CA GLY A 137 -7.76 -7.04 -18.46
C GLY A 137 -7.16 -6.58 -17.12
N LEU A 138 -5.91 -6.09 -17.11
CA LEU A 138 -5.31 -5.49 -15.92
C LEU A 138 -5.50 -3.97 -15.91
N ILE A 139 -5.66 -3.39 -14.72
CA ILE A 139 -5.62 -1.94 -14.52
C ILE A 139 -4.17 -1.56 -14.24
N ILE A 140 -3.54 -0.81 -15.16
CA ILE A 140 -2.09 -0.56 -15.11
C ILE A 140 -1.72 0.88 -15.44
N ASP A 141 -0.61 1.33 -14.86
CA ASP A 141 0.01 2.61 -15.20
C ASP A 141 0.84 2.51 -16.48
N THR A 142 0.20 2.77 -17.61
CA THR A 142 0.87 2.84 -18.93
C THR A 142 1.81 4.04 -19.04
N ASP A 143 1.53 5.10 -18.29
CA ASP A 143 2.20 6.40 -18.41
C ASP A 143 3.58 6.41 -17.72
N VAL A 144 3.84 5.45 -16.82
CA VAL A 144 5.09 5.36 -16.06
C VAL A 144 6.19 4.69 -16.86
N SER A 145 5.86 3.63 -17.61
CA SER A 145 6.80 2.98 -18.52
C SER A 145 6.06 1.99 -19.43
N PRO A 146 6.48 1.83 -20.70
CA PRO A 146 6.01 0.76 -21.58
C PRO A 146 6.53 -0.63 -21.15
N THR A 147 6.90 -0.79 -19.88
CA THR A 147 7.44 -2.02 -19.29
C THR A 147 6.55 -3.21 -19.65
N ILE A 148 7.14 -4.15 -20.39
CA ILE A 148 6.52 -5.45 -20.67
C ILE A 148 6.08 -6.10 -19.37
N LEU A 149 4.89 -6.72 -19.36
CA LEU A 149 4.21 -7.20 -18.14
C LEU A 149 5.09 -8.04 -17.20
N ARG A 150 6.04 -8.80 -17.75
CA ARG A 150 6.99 -9.62 -16.97
C ARG A 150 7.95 -8.82 -16.07
N HIS A 151 8.20 -7.55 -16.39
CA HIS A 151 9.11 -6.67 -15.65
C HIS A 151 8.37 -5.69 -14.72
N ARG A 152 7.03 -5.74 -14.67
CA ARG A 152 6.24 -4.89 -13.77
C ARG A 152 6.28 -5.42 -12.34
N MET A 153 6.29 -4.50 -11.37
CA MET A 153 6.18 -4.84 -9.96
C MET A 153 4.80 -5.46 -9.71
N LYS A 154 4.77 -6.71 -9.25
CA LYS A 154 3.50 -7.44 -9.06
C LYS A 154 2.64 -6.86 -7.94
N ALA A 155 3.28 -6.29 -6.92
CA ALA A 155 2.60 -5.54 -5.88
C ALA A 155 1.86 -4.31 -6.44
N GLU A 156 2.46 -3.58 -7.39
CA GLU A 156 1.82 -2.42 -8.05
C GLU A 156 0.60 -2.86 -8.89
N LEU A 157 0.69 -3.98 -9.60
CA LEU A 157 -0.43 -4.52 -10.38
C LEU A 157 -1.62 -4.87 -9.47
N SER A 158 -1.37 -5.59 -8.38
CA SER A 158 -2.42 -5.99 -7.45
C SER A 158 -3.00 -4.78 -6.69
N MET A 159 -2.16 -3.82 -6.31
CA MET A 159 -2.59 -2.57 -5.68
C MET A 159 -3.49 -1.75 -6.60
N SER A 160 -3.09 -1.60 -7.87
CA SER A 160 -3.89 -0.90 -8.89
C SER A 160 -5.23 -1.59 -9.13
N ALA A 161 -5.27 -2.91 -9.11
CA ALA A 161 -6.51 -3.67 -9.18
C ALA A 161 -7.41 -3.41 -7.97
N ALA A 162 -6.88 -3.39 -6.75
CA ALA A 162 -7.65 -3.12 -5.53
C ALA A 162 -8.24 -1.70 -5.53
N MET A 163 -7.39 -0.69 -5.80
CA MET A 163 -7.79 0.72 -5.88
C MET A 163 -8.80 0.97 -7.00
N GLY A 164 -8.57 0.38 -8.17
CA GLY A 164 -9.47 0.49 -9.31
C GLY A 164 -10.82 -0.18 -9.04
N ALA A 165 -10.82 -1.40 -8.47
CA ALA A 165 -12.06 -2.09 -8.11
C ALA A 165 -12.88 -1.30 -7.10
N GLU A 166 -12.24 -0.67 -6.11
CA GLU A 166 -12.92 0.18 -5.11
C GLU A 166 -13.65 1.35 -5.78
N ILE A 167 -12.97 2.14 -6.62
CA ILE A 167 -13.57 3.27 -7.35
C ILE A 167 -14.72 2.80 -8.27
N LEU A 168 -14.49 1.72 -9.03
CA LEU A 168 -15.49 1.19 -9.96
C LEU A 168 -16.73 0.67 -9.23
N SER A 169 -16.54 0.07 -8.05
CA SER A 169 -17.62 -0.41 -7.18
C SER A 169 -18.47 0.77 -6.69
N GLU A 170 -17.81 1.79 -6.12
CA GLU A 170 -18.48 2.99 -5.58
C GLU A 170 -19.21 3.78 -6.69
N ALA A 171 -18.68 3.79 -7.91
CA ALA A 171 -19.33 4.41 -9.05
C ALA A 171 -20.48 3.57 -9.67
N GLY A 172 -20.71 2.34 -9.20
CA GLY A 172 -21.69 1.43 -9.80
C GLY A 172 -21.34 1.00 -11.24
N ARG A 173 -20.04 0.98 -11.59
CA ARG A 173 -19.53 0.69 -12.94
C ARG A 173 -18.98 -0.74 -13.11
N LEU A 174 -19.03 -1.56 -12.06
CA LEU A 174 -18.68 -2.98 -12.10
C LEU A 174 -19.84 -3.83 -12.66
N THR A 175 -19.85 -4.03 -13.98
CA THR A 175 -20.73 -5.02 -14.64
C THR A 175 -20.26 -6.45 -14.37
N ASP A 176 -21.13 -7.45 -14.55
CA ASP A 176 -20.78 -8.87 -14.37
C ASP A 176 -19.58 -9.28 -15.25
N ASP A 177 -19.61 -8.88 -16.52
CA ASP A 177 -18.53 -9.15 -17.48
C ASP A 177 -17.21 -8.50 -17.05
N LEU A 178 -17.25 -7.23 -16.63
CA LEU A 178 -16.05 -6.52 -16.18
C LEU A 178 -15.49 -7.15 -14.90
N ARG A 179 -16.36 -7.52 -13.93
CA ARG A 179 -15.91 -8.20 -12.70
C ARG A 179 -15.19 -9.51 -13.02
N SER A 180 -15.77 -10.32 -13.91
CA SER A 180 -15.19 -11.59 -14.34
C SER A 180 -13.86 -11.40 -15.09
N GLU A 181 -13.78 -10.41 -15.99
CA GLU A 181 -12.57 -10.08 -16.75
C GLU A 181 -11.41 -9.68 -15.82
N LEU A 182 -11.68 -8.77 -14.88
CA LEU A 182 -10.68 -8.27 -13.93
C LEU A 182 -10.19 -9.38 -12.99
N ALA A 183 -11.12 -10.17 -12.42
CA ALA A 183 -10.78 -11.28 -11.52
C ALA A 183 -9.95 -12.35 -12.24
N THR A 184 -10.39 -12.77 -13.44
CA THR A 184 -9.67 -13.75 -14.25
C THR A 184 -8.25 -13.28 -14.58
N SER A 185 -8.08 -11.99 -14.88
CA SER A 185 -6.77 -11.44 -15.23
C SER A 185 -5.84 -11.34 -14.02
N LEU A 186 -6.37 -11.01 -12.85
CA LEU A 186 -5.64 -10.93 -11.59
C LEU A 186 -5.22 -12.31 -11.05
N SER A 187 -6.01 -13.34 -11.35
CA SER A 187 -5.74 -14.73 -10.96
C SER A 187 -4.98 -15.53 -12.01
N ASP A 188 -4.69 -14.98 -13.19
CA ASP A 188 -3.86 -15.64 -14.20
C ASP A 188 -2.38 -15.65 -13.75
N PRO A 189 -1.80 -16.83 -13.45
CA PRO A 189 -0.43 -16.94 -12.94
C PRO A 189 0.63 -16.47 -13.95
N ARG A 190 0.28 -16.38 -15.24
CA ARG A 190 1.17 -15.86 -16.29
C ARG A 190 1.25 -14.33 -16.25
N LYS A 191 0.19 -13.67 -15.75
CA LYS A 191 0.10 -12.22 -15.64
C LYS A 191 0.59 -11.74 -14.28
N VAL A 192 0.01 -12.32 -13.23
CA VAL A 192 0.34 -12.03 -11.84
C VAL A 192 0.68 -13.36 -11.15
N PRO A 193 1.97 -13.72 -11.06
CA PRO A 193 2.38 -14.93 -10.35
C PRO A 193 1.85 -14.94 -8.91
N PRO A 194 1.37 -16.09 -8.41
CA PRO A 194 0.92 -16.21 -7.03
C PRO A 194 2.09 -16.34 -6.07
N LEU A 195 1.87 -15.93 -4.82
CA LEU A 195 2.76 -16.13 -3.67
C LEU A 195 4.16 -15.55 -3.90
N GLY A 196 4.21 -14.34 -4.48
CA GLY A 196 5.47 -13.60 -4.68
C GLY A 196 5.80 -12.67 -3.52
N TYR A 197 4.82 -11.88 -3.09
CA TYR A 197 4.94 -10.87 -2.04
C TYR A 197 3.67 -10.84 -1.18
N MET A 198 3.78 -10.74 0.14
CA MET A 198 2.66 -10.59 1.07
C MET A 198 1.78 -9.41 0.69
N THR A 199 2.39 -8.26 0.37
CA THR A 199 1.71 -7.05 -0.07
C THR A 199 0.90 -7.28 -1.35
N SER A 200 1.49 -7.99 -2.34
CA SER A 200 0.78 -8.32 -3.58
C SER A 200 -0.42 -9.24 -3.32
N GLU A 201 -0.24 -10.25 -2.47
CA GLU A 201 -1.33 -11.17 -2.13
C GLU A 201 -2.45 -10.49 -1.35
N GLN A 202 -2.12 -9.58 -0.45
CA GLN A 202 -3.14 -8.85 0.29
C GLN A 202 -3.96 -7.94 -0.64
N PHE A 203 -3.32 -7.20 -1.55
CA PHE A 203 -4.07 -6.41 -2.53
C PHE A 203 -4.86 -7.28 -3.50
N ARG A 204 -4.33 -8.44 -3.91
CA ARG A 204 -5.07 -9.41 -4.71
C ARG A 204 -6.35 -9.84 -3.98
N LEU A 205 -6.24 -10.21 -2.71
CA LEU A 205 -7.39 -10.60 -1.89
C LEU A 205 -8.41 -9.46 -1.76
N ALA A 206 -7.94 -8.23 -1.52
CA ALA A 206 -8.81 -7.05 -1.42
C ALA A 206 -9.58 -6.80 -2.72
N ALA A 207 -8.90 -6.85 -3.87
CA ALA A 207 -9.54 -6.69 -5.17
C ALA A 207 -10.56 -7.81 -5.43
N LEU A 208 -10.19 -9.08 -5.24
CA LEU A 208 -11.08 -10.22 -5.46
C LEU A 208 -12.33 -10.17 -4.58
N ARG A 209 -12.23 -9.67 -3.34
CA ARG A 209 -13.40 -9.45 -2.47
C ARG A 209 -14.37 -8.43 -3.05
N ILE A 210 -13.87 -7.28 -3.51
CA ILE A 210 -14.71 -6.23 -4.12
C ILE A 210 -15.36 -6.77 -5.41
N LEU A 211 -14.62 -7.56 -6.19
CA LEU A 211 -15.11 -8.16 -7.44
C LEU A 211 -16.08 -9.34 -7.21
N GLY A 212 -16.13 -9.91 -5.99
CA GLY A 212 -16.98 -11.06 -5.66
C GLY A 212 -16.42 -12.42 -6.13
N PHE A 213 -15.09 -12.54 -6.26
CA PHE A 213 -14.37 -13.73 -6.73
C PHE A 213 -13.29 -14.18 -5.75
N GLU A 214 -13.56 -14.08 -4.44
CA GLU A 214 -12.60 -14.40 -3.37
C GLU A 214 -12.13 -15.86 -3.41
N GLU A 215 -12.94 -16.77 -3.98
CA GLU A 215 -12.61 -18.17 -4.21
C GLU A 215 -11.50 -18.39 -5.25
N GLN A 216 -11.21 -17.39 -6.08
CA GLN A 216 -10.08 -17.43 -7.02
C GLN A 216 -8.74 -17.04 -6.38
N PHE A 217 -8.72 -16.76 -5.08
CA PHE A 217 -7.49 -16.44 -4.36
C PHE A 217 -6.53 -17.65 -4.37
N PRO A 218 -5.21 -17.44 -4.52
CA PRO A 218 -4.26 -18.55 -4.60
C PRO A 218 -4.25 -19.43 -3.35
N ILE A 219 -4.22 -20.74 -3.56
CA ILE A 219 -3.97 -21.73 -2.51
C ILE A 219 -2.52 -21.66 -2.02
N GLY A 220 -2.26 -22.10 -0.78
CA GLY A 220 -0.89 -22.19 -0.24
C GLY A 220 -0.38 -20.94 0.47
N ILE A 221 -1.24 -19.97 0.79
CA ILE A 221 -0.85 -18.75 1.48
C ILE A 221 -0.22 -19.00 2.87
N GLY A 222 -0.65 -20.04 3.57
CA GLY A 222 -0.08 -20.42 4.86
C GLY A 222 1.40 -20.78 4.77
N ASP A 223 1.77 -21.64 3.83
CA ASP A 223 3.16 -22.02 3.59
C ASP A 223 4.00 -20.82 3.12
N HIS A 224 3.40 -19.92 2.35
CA HIS A 224 4.07 -18.69 1.92
C HIS A 224 4.35 -17.73 3.09
N ILE A 225 3.39 -17.54 4.00
CA ILE A 225 3.59 -16.78 5.24
C ILE A 225 4.73 -17.40 6.07
N GLU A 226 4.76 -18.72 6.18
CA GLU A 226 5.82 -19.45 6.90
C GLU A 226 7.20 -19.26 6.25
N ALA A 227 7.27 -19.27 4.92
CA ALA A 227 8.51 -19.01 4.21
C ALA A 227 9.02 -17.56 4.42
N CYS A 228 8.11 -16.59 4.60
CA CYS A 228 8.44 -15.18 4.77
C CYS A 228 8.95 -14.78 6.16
N LYS A 229 8.85 -15.67 7.17
CA LYS A 229 9.47 -15.45 8.49
C LYS A 229 10.88 -16.02 8.62
N VAL A 230 11.34 -16.83 7.67
CA VAL A 230 12.64 -17.52 7.76
C VAL A 230 13.78 -16.50 7.84
N GLY A 231 14.65 -16.65 8.84
CA GLY A 231 15.77 -15.73 9.09
C GLY A 231 15.39 -14.48 9.90
N LEU A 232 14.18 -14.42 10.45
CA LEU A 232 13.70 -13.35 11.33
C LEU A 232 13.27 -13.90 12.69
N ASP A 233 13.75 -13.29 13.77
CA ASP A 233 13.34 -13.66 15.13
C ASP A 233 11.86 -13.30 15.39
N ARG A 234 11.38 -12.20 14.77
CA ARG A 234 10.02 -11.66 14.91
C ARG A 234 9.50 -11.08 13.60
N GLY A 235 8.18 -10.91 13.50
CA GLY A 235 7.52 -10.37 12.30
C GLY A 235 7.76 -11.21 11.04
N TRP A 236 7.56 -10.58 9.89
CA TRP A 236 7.68 -11.18 8.55
C TRP A 236 8.33 -10.19 7.59
N GLY A 237 9.08 -10.73 6.63
CA GLY A 237 9.45 -10.00 5.43
C GLY A 237 8.33 -10.06 4.41
N ASP A 238 8.35 -9.13 3.45
CA ASP A 238 7.33 -9.09 2.40
C ASP A 238 7.44 -10.27 1.42
N PHE A 239 8.56 -10.99 1.40
CA PHE A 239 8.81 -12.12 0.52
C PHE A 239 9.81 -13.10 1.12
N SER A 240 9.81 -14.35 0.63
CA SER A 240 10.76 -15.37 1.08
C SER A 240 12.16 -15.15 0.49
N MET A 241 13.16 -15.18 1.38
CA MET A 241 14.57 -15.14 0.98
C MET A 241 14.98 -16.34 0.12
N ALA A 242 14.34 -17.49 0.33
CA ALA A 242 14.64 -18.72 -0.40
C ALA A 242 14.11 -18.69 -1.85
N SER A 243 13.08 -17.90 -2.12
CA SER A 243 12.42 -17.82 -3.43
C SER A 243 12.76 -16.54 -4.20
N LYS A 244 13.86 -15.84 -3.85
CA LYS A 244 14.31 -14.66 -4.60
C LYS A 244 14.74 -15.03 -6.03
N VAL A 245 13.76 -15.19 -6.90
CA VAL A 245 13.92 -14.91 -8.32
C VAL A 245 13.80 -13.40 -8.41
N ASP A 246 14.89 -12.72 -8.78
CA ASP A 246 14.95 -11.27 -8.97
C ASP A 246 13.92 -10.86 -10.04
N ALA A 247 12.67 -10.64 -9.63
CA ALA A 247 11.60 -10.18 -10.52
C ALA A 247 11.80 -8.72 -10.94
N TYR A 248 12.73 -8.01 -10.30
CA TYR A 248 13.04 -6.62 -10.62
C TYR A 248 13.99 -6.51 -11.82
N MET A 249 14.93 -7.46 -12.02
CA MET A 249 15.93 -7.40 -13.10
C MET A 249 16.37 -8.76 -13.69
N GLY A 250 15.77 -9.88 -13.31
CA GLY A 250 16.04 -11.20 -13.90
C GLY A 250 17.44 -11.77 -13.63
N THR A 251 18.13 -11.38 -12.54
CA THR A 251 19.49 -11.89 -12.24
C THR A 251 19.65 -12.50 -10.83
N ALA A 252 20.09 -13.76 -10.79
CA ALA A 252 20.36 -14.51 -9.55
C ALA A 252 21.54 -13.98 -8.69
N LYS A 253 22.27 -12.95 -9.13
CA LYS A 253 23.46 -12.42 -8.44
C LYS A 253 23.17 -11.59 -7.18
N ARG A 254 21.91 -11.20 -6.94
CA ARG A 254 21.52 -10.33 -5.82
C ARG A 254 21.20 -11.07 -4.50
N THR A 255 21.04 -12.39 -4.53
CA THR A 255 20.46 -13.17 -3.43
C THR A 255 21.40 -13.44 -2.25
N SER A 256 22.73 -13.37 -2.43
CA SER A 256 23.70 -13.82 -1.41
C SER A 256 23.97 -12.82 -0.28
N ARG A 257 23.44 -11.60 -0.34
CA ARG A 257 23.80 -10.51 0.61
C ARG A 257 22.61 -9.73 1.18
N ASP A 258 21.40 -10.00 0.74
CA ASP A 258 20.21 -9.37 1.31
C ASP A 258 19.85 -10.06 2.63
N LYS A 259 19.48 -9.29 3.64
CA LYS A 259 18.91 -9.82 4.89
C LYS A 259 17.40 -9.65 4.84
N PRO A 260 16.62 -10.63 5.33
CA PRO A 260 15.21 -10.39 5.57
C PRO A 260 15.09 -9.28 6.61
N ILE A 261 14.12 -8.39 6.44
CA ILE A 261 13.74 -7.37 7.43
C ILE A 261 12.27 -7.53 7.75
N HIS A 262 11.90 -7.31 9.01
CA HIS A 262 10.51 -7.34 9.41
C HIS A 262 9.86 -5.96 9.22
N SER A 263 8.57 -5.95 8.90
CA SER A 263 7.80 -4.72 8.70
C SER A 263 6.44 -4.79 9.44
N PRO A 264 6.07 -3.78 10.24
CA PRO A 264 4.73 -3.63 10.78
C PRO A 264 3.62 -3.64 9.71
N LEU A 265 3.85 -2.99 8.56
CA LEU A 265 2.92 -3.02 7.42
C LEU A 265 2.71 -4.45 6.92
N VAL A 266 3.80 -5.19 6.70
CA VAL A 266 3.72 -6.59 6.27
C VAL A 266 2.99 -7.45 7.32
N ALA A 267 3.21 -7.20 8.62
CA ALA A 267 2.47 -7.91 9.67
C ALA A 267 0.96 -7.62 9.62
N CYS A 268 0.53 -6.40 9.27
CA CYS A 268 -0.89 -6.11 9.02
C CYS A 268 -1.42 -6.87 7.80
N HIS A 269 -0.63 -6.96 6.72
CA HIS A 269 -0.99 -7.79 5.56
C HIS A 269 -1.13 -9.27 5.93
N VAL A 270 -0.19 -9.82 6.70
CA VAL A 270 -0.25 -11.20 7.20
C VAL A 270 -1.49 -11.43 8.07
N ALA A 271 -1.81 -10.50 8.98
CA ALA A 271 -3.01 -10.58 9.80
C ALA A 271 -4.28 -10.68 8.93
N ALA A 272 -4.39 -9.84 7.89
CA ALA A 272 -5.52 -9.88 6.96
C ALA A 272 -5.57 -11.17 6.11
N LEU A 273 -4.41 -11.69 5.72
CA LEU A 273 -4.27 -12.92 4.93
C LEU A 273 -4.51 -14.19 5.76
N SER A 274 -4.34 -14.14 7.09
CA SER A 274 -4.51 -15.29 7.99
C SER A 274 -5.89 -15.95 7.88
N ALA A 275 -6.92 -15.18 7.50
CA ALA A 275 -8.28 -15.66 7.26
C ALA A 275 -8.38 -16.64 6.06
N LYS A 276 -7.37 -16.67 5.19
CA LYS A 276 -7.25 -17.60 4.05
C LYS A 276 -6.34 -18.80 4.33
N VAL A 277 -5.86 -18.95 5.56
CA VAL A 277 -5.09 -20.12 5.97
C VAL A 277 -6.05 -21.20 6.46
N ASP A 278 -6.19 -22.28 5.70
CA ASP A 278 -7.15 -23.36 6.02
C ASP A 278 -6.78 -24.13 7.28
N ASP A 279 -5.49 -24.38 7.53
CA ASP A 279 -5.01 -25.10 8.71
C ASP A 279 -5.16 -24.23 9.99
N PRO A 280 -6.04 -24.62 10.94
CA PRO A 280 -6.22 -23.88 12.19
C PRO A 280 -4.94 -23.81 13.04
N THR A 281 -4.08 -24.83 12.98
CA THR A 281 -2.82 -24.87 13.73
C THR A 281 -1.84 -23.83 13.20
N GLN A 282 -1.72 -23.75 11.88
CA GLN A 282 -0.89 -22.74 11.22
C GLN A 282 -1.44 -21.33 11.48
N ARG A 283 -2.76 -21.15 11.46
CA ARG A 283 -3.41 -19.89 11.80
C ARG A 283 -3.14 -19.47 13.24
N ALA A 284 -3.23 -20.38 14.20
CA ALA A 284 -2.90 -20.12 15.60
C ALA A 284 -1.43 -19.70 15.75
N ALA A 285 -0.49 -20.39 15.08
CA ALA A 285 0.92 -20.03 15.10
C ALA A 285 1.21 -18.64 14.52
N ILE A 286 0.45 -18.21 13.50
CA ILE A 286 0.52 -16.85 12.96
C ILE A 286 0.08 -15.83 14.00
N MET A 287 -1.04 -16.06 14.69
CA MET A 287 -1.55 -15.18 15.74
C MET A 287 -0.62 -15.08 16.95
N ASP A 288 -0.02 -16.21 17.36
CA ASP A 288 0.99 -16.22 18.42
C ASP A 288 2.20 -15.36 18.03
N ARG A 289 2.69 -15.50 16.79
CA ARG A 289 3.81 -14.69 16.29
C ARG A 289 3.44 -13.21 16.16
N LEU A 290 2.21 -12.89 15.77
CA LEU A 290 1.69 -11.52 15.73
C LEU A 290 1.71 -10.89 17.12
N THR A 291 1.29 -11.65 18.14
CA THR A 291 1.32 -11.23 19.56
C THR A 291 2.74 -11.02 20.08
N ILE A 292 3.67 -11.91 19.73
CA ILE A 292 5.10 -11.73 20.08
C ILE A 292 5.65 -10.46 19.43
N TYR A 293 5.32 -10.23 18.16
CA TYR A 293 5.81 -9.08 17.43
C TYR A 293 5.22 -7.76 17.95
N SER A 294 3.92 -7.71 18.25
CA SER A 294 3.27 -6.54 18.84
C SER A 294 3.83 -6.19 20.22
N ARG A 295 4.14 -7.19 21.06
CA ARG A 295 4.83 -6.98 22.35
C ARG A 295 6.23 -6.40 22.15
N SER A 296 7.00 -6.96 21.22
CA SER A 296 8.33 -6.44 20.90
C SER A 296 8.29 -5.00 20.41
N LEU A 297 7.29 -4.62 19.61
CA LEU A 297 7.09 -3.24 19.15
C LEU A 297 6.67 -2.32 20.31
N ALA A 298 5.89 -2.79 21.27
CA ALA A 298 5.55 -1.97 22.43
C ALA A 298 6.75 -1.72 23.37
N GLU A 299 7.62 -2.73 23.54
CA GLU A 299 8.84 -2.61 24.31
C GLU A 299 9.89 -1.74 23.61
N ASN A 300 9.99 -1.86 22.28
CA ASN A 300 10.97 -1.15 21.46
C ASN A 300 10.30 -0.55 20.20
N PRO A 301 9.51 0.53 20.33
CA PRO A 301 8.71 1.05 19.21
C PRO A 301 9.54 1.56 18.03
N LEU A 302 10.74 2.05 18.26
CA LEU A 302 11.61 2.54 17.19
C LEU A 302 12.44 1.44 16.52
N ASP A 303 12.27 0.18 16.94
CA ASP A 303 12.95 -0.99 16.37
C ASP A 303 12.23 -1.48 15.11
N ILE A 304 12.13 -0.58 14.12
CA ILE A 304 11.59 -0.83 12.78
C ILE A 304 12.75 -0.61 11.80
N PRO A 305 13.22 -1.66 11.11
CA PRO A 305 14.38 -1.55 10.24
C PRO A 305 14.04 -0.76 8.98
N ALA A 306 14.90 0.22 8.66
CA ALA A 306 14.88 0.90 7.37
C ALA A 306 15.31 -0.04 6.23
N PHE A 307 14.74 0.15 5.03
CA PHE A 307 15.32 -0.43 3.83
C PHE A 307 16.65 0.28 3.52
N GLN A 308 17.75 -0.47 3.51
CA GLN A 308 19.06 0.05 3.11
C GLN A 308 19.39 -0.41 1.69
N MET A 309 19.69 0.53 0.80
CA MET A 309 20.29 0.18 -0.48
C MET A 309 21.73 -0.28 -0.28
N ARG A 310 22.05 -1.46 -0.79
CA ARG A 310 23.31 -2.19 -0.61
C ARG A 310 24.60 -1.36 -0.73
N ASP A 311 24.63 -0.41 -1.67
CA ASP A 311 25.86 0.30 -2.06
C ASP A 311 25.94 1.73 -1.48
N VAL A 312 24.99 2.10 -0.61
CA VAL A 312 24.95 3.39 0.05
C VAL A 312 24.88 3.12 1.56
N PRO A 313 25.93 3.43 2.35
CA PRO A 313 25.92 3.26 3.81
C PRO A 313 24.95 4.23 4.50
N ILE A 314 24.35 5.14 3.73
CA ILE A 314 23.28 6.03 4.14
C ILE A 314 21.97 5.27 3.90
N PRO A 315 21.07 5.21 4.90
CA PRO A 315 19.71 4.73 4.68
C PRO A 315 19.08 5.38 3.45
N PHE A 316 18.36 4.61 2.65
CA PHE A 316 17.67 5.12 1.47
C PHE A 316 16.17 5.17 1.76
N GLY A 317 15.59 6.37 1.67
CA GLY A 317 14.22 6.63 2.14
C GLY A 317 14.20 7.06 3.60
N ALA A 318 12.99 7.27 4.14
CA ALA A 318 12.84 7.54 5.57
C ALA A 318 13.09 6.25 6.37
N ASP A 319 13.91 6.32 7.42
CA ASP A 319 14.23 5.16 8.28
C ASP A 319 12.96 4.48 8.81
N LEU A 320 11.92 5.28 9.03
CA LEU A 320 10.56 4.91 9.36
C LEU A 320 9.63 5.69 8.42
N THR A 321 8.60 5.06 7.87
CA THR A 321 7.54 5.76 7.13
C THR A 321 6.31 5.99 8.02
N PRO A 322 5.47 7.00 7.72
CA PRO A 322 4.18 7.18 8.40
C PRO A 322 3.32 5.91 8.42
N ILE A 323 3.28 5.17 7.30
CA ILE A 323 2.53 3.93 7.16
C ILE A 323 3.02 2.87 8.16
N GLU A 324 4.34 2.70 8.29
CA GLU A 324 4.93 1.75 9.25
C GLU A 324 4.62 2.13 10.71
N ALA A 325 4.69 3.42 11.03
CA ALA A 325 4.36 3.93 12.36
C ALA A 325 2.86 3.74 12.71
N VAL A 326 1.97 3.95 11.73
CA VAL A 326 0.52 3.71 11.87
C VAL A 326 0.24 2.22 12.07
N CYS A 327 0.84 1.35 11.25
CA CYS A 327 0.72 -0.10 11.40
C CYS A 327 1.26 -0.60 12.75
N ALA A 328 2.44 -0.12 13.17
CA ALA A 328 3.01 -0.49 14.46
C ALA A 328 2.10 -0.08 15.63
N SER A 329 1.57 1.15 15.59
CA SER A 329 0.59 1.62 16.57
C SER A 329 -0.65 0.73 16.62
N HIS A 330 -1.19 0.36 15.46
CA HIS A 330 -2.35 -0.52 15.35
C HIS A 330 -2.08 -1.91 15.96
N LEU A 331 -0.93 -2.51 15.64
CA LEU A 331 -0.55 -3.83 16.15
C LEU A 331 -0.39 -3.79 17.68
N ILE A 332 0.24 -2.75 18.22
CA ILE A 332 0.41 -2.55 19.67
C ILE A 332 -0.95 -2.42 20.35
N ALA A 333 -1.86 -1.60 19.80
CA ALA A 333 -3.15 -1.33 20.42
C ALA A 333 -4.10 -2.54 20.42
N ASN A 334 -4.13 -3.32 19.33
CA ASN A 334 -5.19 -4.32 19.12
C ASN A 334 -4.77 -5.77 19.38
N LEU A 335 -3.48 -6.12 19.22
CA LEU A 335 -3.02 -7.50 19.38
C LEU A 335 -2.46 -7.79 20.79
N GLN A 336 -2.38 -6.79 21.65
CA GLN A 336 -2.13 -7.00 23.08
C GLN A 336 -3.39 -7.37 23.85
N THR A 337 -4.56 -6.97 23.35
CA THR A 337 -5.85 -7.14 24.06
C THR A 337 -6.49 -8.51 23.88
N GLU A 338 -6.10 -9.30 22.89
CA GLU A 338 -6.66 -10.64 22.66
C GLU A 338 -6.01 -11.76 23.51
N GLY A 339 -4.90 -11.48 24.20
CA GLY A 339 -4.25 -12.42 25.13
C GLY A 339 -4.76 -12.39 26.58
N GLY A 340 -5.86 -11.67 26.84
CA GLY A 340 -6.35 -11.36 28.20
C GLY A 340 -7.87 -11.32 28.35
N ARG A 341 -8.60 -12.16 27.62
CA ARG A 341 -10.04 -12.40 27.87
C ARG A 341 -10.35 -13.89 27.94
#